data_AF-A0A6P0KWE7-F1
#
_entry.id   AF-A0A6P0KWE7-F1
#
_cell.length_a   1.000
_cell.length_b   1.000
_cell.length_c   1.000
_cell.angle_alpha   90.00
_cell.angle_beta   90.00
_cell.angle_gamma   90.00
#
_symmetry.space_group_name_H-M   'P 1'
#
loop_
_entity.id
_entity.type
_entity.pdbx_description
1 polymer ?
#
loop_
_entity_poly.entity_id
_entity_poly.type
_entity_poly.pdbx_seq_one_letter_code
_entity_poly.pdbx_strand_id
1 'polypeptide(L)'
;MNKKFTSLINLLRKNFLAFLVIFLASLSLLIVKPSTALAADDLIFYEGNSCTQDIVFSYDSTVSIDENCQSSGSECYGDNDEARSLKILGFVNSETRVEVYDHPEADSTDDFAVIDITDPNFNEFCVETFEKSIDDNGVEVYVAYKNGLDGKVSNVKVIP
;
A
#
# COMPACT_ATOMS: atom_id res chain seq x y z
N MET A 1 -13.84 50.65 -41.86
CA MET A 1 -13.26 50.10 -40.61
C MET A 1 -11.76 50.34 -40.62
N ASN A 2 -11.22 51.08 -39.65
CA ASN A 2 -9.89 51.70 -39.71
C ASN A 2 -8.77 50.66 -39.50
N LYS A 3 -7.78 50.56 -40.40
CA LYS A 3 -6.66 49.58 -40.34
C LYS A 3 -5.90 49.60 -39.01
N LYS A 4 -5.88 50.74 -38.29
CA LYS A 4 -5.30 50.85 -36.94
C LYS A 4 -6.07 50.04 -35.88
N PHE A 5 -7.39 49.95 -35.99
CA PHE A 5 -8.24 49.24 -35.03
C PHE A 5 -8.05 47.71 -35.14
N THR A 6 -7.91 47.21 -36.37
CA THR A 6 -7.65 45.79 -36.64
C THR A 6 -6.27 45.36 -36.16
N SER A 7 -5.27 46.24 -36.22
CA SER A 7 -3.91 45.98 -35.72
C SER A 7 -3.88 45.87 -34.19
N LEU A 8 -4.60 46.75 -33.48
CA LEU A 8 -4.66 46.75 -32.02
C LEU A 8 -5.32 45.47 -31.47
N ILE A 9 -6.38 45.00 -32.12
CA ILE A 9 -7.07 43.75 -31.77
C ILE A 9 -6.16 42.53 -31.99
N ASN A 10 -5.37 42.52 -33.08
CA ASN A 10 -4.44 41.44 -33.36
C ASN A 10 -3.23 41.42 -32.40
N LEU A 11 -2.79 42.58 -31.91
CA LEU A 11 -1.75 42.68 -30.89
C LEU A 11 -2.25 42.19 -29.52
N LEU A 12 -3.48 42.54 -29.14
CA LEU A 12 -4.15 42.05 -27.92
C LEU A 12 -4.35 40.52 -27.97
N ARG A 13 -4.75 39.95 -29.12
CA ARG A 13 -4.90 38.49 -29.28
C ARG A 13 -3.58 37.71 -29.22
N LYS A 14 -2.49 38.25 -29.76
CA LYS A 14 -1.18 37.57 -29.72
C LYS A 14 -0.60 37.46 -28.31
N ASN A 15 -0.87 38.44 -27.45
CA ASN A 15 -0.36 38.44 -26.08
C ASN A 15 -1.31 37.76 -25.09
N PHE A 16 -2.62 37.67 -25.39
CA PHE A 16 -3.59 37.04 -24.48
C PHE A 16 -3.38 35.52 -24.33
N LEU A 17 -2.96 34.83 -25.40
CA LEU A 17 -2.66 33.39 -25.33
C LEU A 17 -1.40 33.10 -24.51
N ALA A 18 -0.39 33.97 -24.56
CA ALA A 18 0.87 33.76 -23.84
C ALA A 18 0.69 33.89 -22.30
N PHE A 19 -0.22 34.73 -21.84
CA PHE A 19 -0.52 34.89 -20.41
C PHE A 19 -1.40 33.77 -19.83
N LEU A 20 -2.27 33.14 -20.64
CA LEU A 20 -3.13 32.04 -20.18
C LEU A 20 -2.34 30.75 -19.90
N VAL A 21 -1.27 30.50 -20.66
CA VAL A 21 -0.41 29.31 -20.48
C VAL A 21 0.43 29.40 -19.20
N ILE A 22 0.85 30.61 -18.81
CA ILE A 22 1.67 30.82 -17.60
C ILE A 22 0.83 30.67 -16.31
N PHE A 23 -0.46 31.03 -16.36
CA PHE A 23 -1.36 30.95 -15.20
C PHE A 23 -1.86 29.52 -14.93
N LEU A 24 -2.01 28.68 -15.96
CA LEU A 24 -2.35 27.26 -15.78
C LEU A 24 -1.15 26.40 -15.37
N ALA A 25 0.08 26.81 -15.70
CA ALA A 25 1.30 26.08 -15.31
C ALA A 25 1.79 26.39 -13.89
N SER A 26 1.15 27.32 -13.16
CA SER A 26 1.60 27.78 -11.83
C SER A 26 0.63 27.51 -10.68
N LEU A 27 -0.55 26.93 -10.94
CA LEU A 27 -1.48 26.53 -9.87
C LEU A 27 -1.17 25.14 -9.26
N SER A 28 -0.13 24.45 -9.74
CA SER A 28 0.40 23.25 -9.09
C SER A 28 1.56 23.57 -8.16
N LEU A 29 1.50 24.68 -7.40
CA LEU A 29 2.29 24.79 -6.19
C LEU A 29 1.64 23.90 -5.11
N LEU A 30 2.03 22.63 -5.14
CA LEU A 30 2.57 21.95 -3.97
C LEU A 30 1.90 22.33 -2.64
N ILE A 31 0.73 21.78 -2.37
CA ILE A 31 0.43 21.37 -1.00
C ILE A 31 1.30 20.14 -0.75
N VAL A 32 2.59 20.35 -0.48
CA VAL A 32 3.36 19.31 0.21
C VAL A 32 2.77 19.30 1.61
N LYS A 33 1.89 18.33 1.88
CA LYS A 33 1.58 17.98 3.26
C LYS A 33 2.93 17.68 3.91
N PRO A 34 3.26 18.29 5.05
CA PRO A 34 4.41 17.81 5.82
C PRO A 34 4.11 16.35 6.14
N SER A 35 4.84 15.43 5.48
CA SER A 35 4.96 14.08 6.00
C SER A 35 5.71 14.25 7.31
N THR A 36 4.97 14.21 8.41
CA THR A 36 5.55 13.76 9.67
C THR A 36 6.38 12.54 9.30
N ALA A 37 7.63 12.46 9.76
CA ALA A 37 8.38 11.21 9.67
C ALA A 37 7.56 10.17 10.45
N LEU A 38 6.64 9.52 9.73
CA LEU A 38 5.94 8.34 10.14
C LEU A 38 7.06 7.35 10.46
N ALA A 39 6.89 6.54 11.50
CA ALA A 39 7.66 5.30 11.54
C ALA A 39 7.52 4.68 10.15
N ALA A 40 8.65 4.37 9.51
CA ALA A 40 8.59 3.76 8.21
C ALA A 40 7.91 2.41 8.40
N ASP A 41 6.81 2.18 7.68
CA ASP A 41 6.15 0.88 7.68
C ASP A 41 7.16 -0.22 7.41
N ASP A 42 7.00 -1.33 8.13
CA ASP A 42 7.96 -2.42 8.20
C ASP A 42 7.37 -3.78 7.84
N LEU A 43 6.07 -3.79 7.54
CA LEU A 43 5.32 -4.87 6.92
C LEU A 43 4.89 -4.41 5.53
N ILE A 44 5.54 -4.90 4.47
CA ILE A 44 5.34 -4.42 3.09
C ILE A 44 4.72 -5.53 2.25
N PHE A 45 3.52 -5.30 1.72
CA PHE A 45 2.76 -6.28 0.94
C PHE A 45 2.97 -6.06 -0.55
N TYR A 46 3.06 -7.17 -1.29
CA TYR A 46 3.38 -7.17 -2.72
C TYR A 46 2.32 -7.92 -3.53
N GLU A 47 2.05 -7.42 -4.74
CA GLU A 47 1.17 -8.06 -5.73
C GLU A 47 1.80 -9.35 -6.29
N GLY A 48 3.12 -9.47 -6.32
CA GLY A 48 3.81 -10.67 -6.79
C GLY A 48 4.20 -11.60 -5.65
N ASN A 49 4.32 -12.90 -5.93
CA ASN A 49 4.96 -13.84 -5.00
C ASN A 49 6.45 -13.49 -4.85
N SER A 50 7.07 -13.96 -3.76
CA SER A 50 8.48 -13.75 -3.43
C SER A 50 8.86 -12.27 -3.33
N CYS A 51 7.94 -11.43 -2.83
CA CYS A 51 8.12 -9.99 -2.64
C CYS A 51 8.52 -9.29 -3.96
N THR A 52 7.81 -9.60 -5.04
CA THR A 52 8.02 -9.05 -6.38
C THR A 52 6.83 -8.22 -6.86
N GLN A 53 6.98 -7.54 -8.00
CA GLN A 53 5.97 -6.64 -8.58
C GLN A 53 5.68 -5.42 -7.69
N ASP A 54 4.50 -4.83 -7.83
CA ASP A 54 4.17 -3.58 -7.18
C ASP A 54 3.90 -3.81 -5.68
N ILE A 55 4.23 -2.78 -4.88
CA ILE A 55 3.80 -2.71 -3.48
C ILE A 55 2.35 -2.27 -3.49
N VAL A 56 1.49 -3.02 -2.81
CA VAL A 56 0.05 -2.75 -2.75
C VAL A 56 -0.31 -1.91 -1.51
N PHE A 57 0.23 -2.27 -0.35
CA PHE A 57 0.07 -1.50 0.90
C PHE A 57 1.15 -1.89 1.91
N SER A 58 1.25 -1.13 2.99
CA SER A 58 2.18 -1.40 4.08
C SER A 58 1.61 -1.00 5.44
N TYR A 59 2.13 -1.61 6.51
CA TYR A 59 1.71 -1.33 7.88
C TYR A 59 2.92 -1.14 8.80
N ASP A 60 2.75 -0.29 9.81
CA ASP A 60 3.64 -0.17 10.97
C ASP A 60 3.30 -1.28 11.97
N SER A 61 4.23 -2.21 12.17
CA SER A 61 4.10 -3.36 13.07
C SER A 61 3.85 -2.98 14.53
N THR A 62 4.11 -1.72 14.93
CA THR A 62 3.90 -1.24 16.30
C THR A 62 2.47 -0.78 16.57
N VAL A 63 1.63 -0.71 15.54
CA VAL A 63 0.24 -0.28 15.64
C VAL A 63 -0.68 -1.48 15.47
N SER A 64 -1.70 -1.60 16.34
CA SER A 64 -2.71 -2.64 16.19
C SER A 64 -3.68 -2.26 15.07
N ILE A 65 -3.84 -3.18 14.12
CA ILE A 65 -4.65 -3.03 12.90
C ILE A 65 -5.65 -4.17 12.81
N ASP A 66 -6.87 -3.86 12.39
CA ASP A 66 -7.90 -4.81 11.93
C ASP A 66 -8.70 -4.10 10.83
N GLU A 67 -8.29 -4.31 9.59
CA GLU A 67 -8.77 -3.54 8.44
C GLU A 67 -9.35 -4.42 7.35
N ASN A 68 -10.55 -4.06 6.92
CA ASN A 68 -11.24 -4.59 5.75
C ASN A 68 -10.85 -3.75 4.52
N CYS A 69 -10.20 -4.37 3.54
CA CYS A 69 -9.65 -3.71 2.35
C CYS A 69 -10.71 -3.17 1.36
N GLN A 70 -11.99 -3.45 1.62
CA GLN A 70 -13.13 -2.88 0.90
C GLN A 70 -13.62 -1.56 1.53
N SER A 71 -13.10 -1.18 2.70
CA SER A 71 -13.51 0.03 3.43
C SER A 71 -12.68 1.24 3.02
N SER A 72 -13.32 2.32 2.59
CA SER A 72 -12.66 3.53 2.01
C SER A 72 -11.72 4.32 2.92
N GLY A 73 -11.41 3.82 4.12
CA GLY A 73 -10.48 4.43 5.06
C GLY A 73 -9.40 3.48 5.59
N SER A 74 -9.35 2.22 5.11
CA SER A 74 -8.24 1.31 5.38
C SER A 74 -7.05 1.64 4.50
N GLU A 75 -5.85 1.27 4.93
CA GLU A 75 -4.62 1.45 4.14
C GLU A 75 -4.65 0.58 2.88
N CYS A 76 -5.18 -0.65 2.97
CA CYS A 76 -5.34 -1.54 1.82
C CYS A 76 -6.55 -1.21 0.92
N TYR A 77 -7.19 -0.04 1.08
CA TYR A 77 -8.33 0.33 0.24
C TYR A 77 -7.92 0.67 -1.18
N GLY A 78 -8.49 -0.07 -2.15
CA GLY A 78 -8.16 0.06 -3.56
C GLY A 78 -7.31 -1.09 -4.10
N ASP A 79 -6.73 -1.89 -3.19
CA ASP A 79 -5.84 -3.02 -3.49
C ASP A 79 -6.37 -4.33 -2.87
N ASN A 80 -7.68 -4.40 -2.65
CA ASN A 80 -8.38 -5.62 -2.25
C ASN A 80 -8.14 -6.72 -3.29
N ASP A 81 -7.82 -7.94 -2.84
CA ASP A 81 -7.50 -9.08 -3.70
C ASP A 81 -6.21 -8.92 -4.54
N GLU A 82 -5.28 -8.05 -4.14
CA GLU A 82 -4.02 -7.90 -4.88
C GLU A 82 -2.83 -8.57 -4.16
N ALA A 83 -2.77 -8.57 -2.83
CA ALA A 83 -1.60 -9.03 -2.09
C ALA A 83 -1.35 -10.55 -2.21
N ARG A 84 -0.10 -10.94 -2.47
CA ARG A 84 0.34 -12.35 -2.59
C ARG A 84 1.58 -12.69 -1.75
N SER A 85 2.33 -11.70 -1.29
CA SER A 85 3.48 -11.93 -0.40
C SER A 85 3.72 -10.75 0.54
N LEU A 86 4.52 -10.99 1.58
CA LEU A 86 4.83 -10.03 2.63
C LEU A 86 6.34 -9.98 2.87
N LYS A 87 6.91 -8.78 2.83
CA LYS A 87 8.26 -8.50 3.31
C LYS A 87 8.20 -7.93 4.72
N ILE A 88 8.94 -8.55 5.63
CA ILE A 88 9.04 -8.17 7.03
C ILE A 88 10.44 -7.61 7.22
N LEU A 89 10.57 -6.33 7.59
CA LEU A 89 11.87 -5.72 7.82
C LEU A 89 12.45 -6.20 9.16
N GLY A 90 13.78 -6.34 9.24
CA GLY A 90 14.47 -6.94 10.39
C GLY A 90 14.48 -6.10 11.69
N PHE A 91 13.56 -5.16 11.82
CA PHE A 91 13.37 -4.36 13.04
C PHE A 91 11.94 -4.43 13.59
N VAL A 92 11.08 -5.28 13.00
CA VAL A 92 9.79 -5.66 13.60
C VAL A 92 10.04 -6.37 14.93
N ASN A 93 9.19 -6.14 15.92
CA ASN A 93 9.35 -6.79 17.22
C ASN A 93 9.03 -8.28 17.13
N SER A 94 9.75 -9.10 17.91
CA SER A 94 9.28 -10.46 18.18
C SER A 94 7.94 -10.43 18.91
N GLU A 95 7.16 -11.49 18.77
CA GLU A 95 5.79 -11.65 19.28
C GLU A 95 4.74 -10.87 18.48
N THR A 96 5.15 -10.04 17.51
CA THR A 96 4.22 -9.47 16.54
C THR A 96 3.62 -10.57 15.68
N ARG A 97 2.30 -10.48 15.47
CA ARG A 97 1.52 -11.35 14.62
C ARG A 97 0.86 -10.55 13.50
N VAL A 98 0.97 -11.08 12.29
CA VAL A 98 0.25 -10.61 11.11
C VAL A 98 -0.72 -11.69 10.67
N GLU A 99 -1.96 -11.32 10.42
CA GLU A 99 -2.98 -12.23 9.89
C GLU A 99 -3.55 -11.65 8.60
N VAL A 100 -3.74 -12.50 7.60
CA VAL A 100 -4.39 -12.13 6.33
C VAL A 100 -5.51 -13.09 6.02
N TYR A 101 -6.62 -12.56 5.51
CA TYR A 101 -7.85 -13.32 5.27
C TYR A 101 -8.42 -13.06 3.88
N ASP A 102 -8.97 -14.10 3.25
CA ASP A 102 -9.80 -13.98 2.03
C ASP A 102 -11.11 -13.26 2.33
N HIS A 103 -11.66 -13.47 3.52
CA HIS A 103 -12.92 -12.85 3.90
C HIS A 103 -12.72 -11.43 4.49
N PRO A 104 -13.48 -10.41 4.04
CA PRO A 104 -13.32 -9.02 4.48
C PRO A 104 -13.59 -8.77 5.97
N GLU A 105 -14.33 -9.67 6.62
CA GLU A 105 -14.63 -9.63 8.06
C GLU A 105 -13.74 -10.57 8.91
N ALA A 106 -12.59 -11.00 8.37
CA ALA A 106 -11.65 -11.93 9.02
C ALA A 106 -12.30 -13.26 9.46
N ASP A 107 -13.12 -13.85 8.59
CA ASP A 107 -13.78 -15.13 8.87
C ASP A 107 -12.80 -16.30 8.64
N SER A 108 -12.46 -16.99 9.73
CA SER A 108 -11.59 -18.17 9.72
C SER A 108 -12.19 -19.44 9.08
N THR A 109 -13.43 -19.37 8.58
CA THR A 109 -14.04 -20.46 7.79
C THR A 109 -13.70 -20.41 6.29
N ASP A 110 -12.95 -19.38 5.86
CA ASP A 110 -12.32 -19.27 4.55
C ASP A 110 -10.79 -19.33 4.63
N ASP A 111 -10.10 -19.09 3.51
CA ASP A 111 -8.65 -19.09 3.44
C ASP A 111 -8.04 -17.97 4.33
N PHE A 112 -7.06 -18.33 5.15
CA PHE A 112 -6.29 -17.35 5.94
C PHE A 112 -4.86 -17.84 6.21
N ALA A 113 -3.96 -16.87 6.45
CA ALA A 113 -2.61 -17.13 6.92
C ALA A 113 -2.33 -16.34 8.20
N VAL A 114 -1.60 -16.96 9.11
CA VAL A 114 -1.09 -16.36 10.35
C VAL A 114 0.43 -16.39 10.27
N ILE A 115 1.05 -15.24 10.43
CA ILE A 115 2.50 -15.03 10.39
C ILE A 115 2.94 -14.52 11.75
N ASP A 116 3.69 -15.32 12.48
CA ASP A 116 4.26 -14.98 13.79
C ASP A 116 5.75 -14.69 13.65
N ILE A 117 6.18 -13.51 14.13
CA ILE A 117 7.60 -13.20 14.28
C ILE A 117 8.06 -13.76 15.63
N THR A 118 8.91 -14.78 15.62
CA THR A 118 9.27 -15.57 16.81
C THR A 118 10.65 -15.27 17.36
N ASP A 119 11.59 -14.74 16.55
CA ASP A 119 12.95 -14.39 16.99
C ASP A 119 13.17 -12.87 16.98
N PRO A 120 13.52 -12.23 18.10
CA PRO A 120 13.83 -10.79 18.13
C PRO A 120 15.09 -10.39 17.36
N ASN A 121 15.89 -11.36 16.89
CA ASN A 121 17.13 -11.12 16.14
C ASN A 121 17.01 -11.55 14.67
N PHE A 122 15.80 -11.83 14.18
CA PHE A 122 15.63 -12.18 12.78
C PHE A 122 16.09 -11.04 11.85
N ASN A 123 16.62 -11.41 10.68
CA ASN A 123 16.89 -10.44 9.63
C ASN A 123 15.64 -10.26 8.76
N GLU A 124 15.66 -9.26 7.87
CA GLU A 124 14.63 -9.09 6.85
C GLU A 124 14.23 -10.43 6.22
N PHE A 125 12.93 -10.69 6.17
CA PHE A 125 12.37 -11.95 5.71
C PHE A 125 11.25 -11.71 4.69
N CYS A 126 11.17 -12.57 3.69
CA CYS A 126 10.09 -12.55 2.71
C CYS A 126 9.23 -13.80 2.90
N VAL A 127 7.99 -13.61 3.31
CA VAL A 127 6.95 -14.63 3.22
C VAL A 127 6.56 -14.71 1.75
N GLU A 128 7.15 -15.66 1.02
CA GLU A 128 7.08 -15.70 -0.44
C GLU A 128 5.67 -15.89 -1.02
N THR A 129 4.75 -16.47 -0.25
CA THR A 129 3.37 -16.76 -0.63
C THR A 129 2.53 -16.97 0.62
N PHE A 130 1.25 -16.64 0.55
CA PHE A 130 0.29 -16.93 1.62
C PHE A 130 -0.30 -18.35 1.52
N GLU A 131 0.19 -19.17 0.59
CA GLU A 131 -0.32 -20.54 0.34
C GLU A 131 0.44 -21.64 1.08
N LYS A 132 1.57 -21.30 1.73
CA LYS A 132 2.50 -22.29 2.23
C LYS A 132 2.91 -22.00 3.67
N SER A 133 2.68 -22.98 4.54
CA SER A 133 3.23 -22.96 5.89
C SER A 133 4.74 -23.15 5.90
N ILE A 134 5.42 -22.37 6.71
CA ILE A 134 6.88 -22.38 6.87
C ILE A 134 7.23 -22.07 8.33
N ASP A 135 8.43 -22.48 8.74
CA ASP A 135 9.06 -22.09 10.00
C ASP A 135 10.54 -21.91 9.66
N ASP A 136 10.94 -20.66 9.45
CA ASP A 136 12.29 -20.31 9.01
C ASP A 136 12.67 -18.89 9.43
N ASN A 137 13.96 -18.67 9.68
CA ASN A 137 14.54 -17.36 10.00
C ASN A 137 13.72 -16.55 11.02
N GLY A 138 13.24 -17.19 12.10
CA GLY A 138 12.50 -16.51 13.16
C GLY A 138 11.09 -16.04 12.76
N VAL A 139 10.53 -16.61 11.70
CA VAL A 139 9.16 -16.36 11.24
C VAL A 139 8.45 -17.70 11.05
N GLU A 140 7.31 -17.86 11.72
CA GLU A 140 6.42 -19.01 11.55
C GLU A 140 5.19 -18.58 10.76
N VAL A 141 4.85 -19.33 9.71
CA VAL A 141 3.64 -19.10 8.90
C VAL A 141 2.77 -20.34 8.98
N TYR A 142 1.55 -20.16 9.45
CA TYR A 142 0.48 -21.14 9.38
C TYR A 142 -0.52 -20.72 8.30
N VAL A 143 -1.02 -21.67 7.51
CA VAL A 143 -2.00 -21.41 6.46
C VAL A 143 -3.15 -22.39 6.62
N ALA A 144 -4.38 -21.88 6.65
CA ALA A 144 -5.59 -22.67 6.52
C ALA A 144 -6.12 -22.53 5.09
N TYR A 145 -6.03 -23.62 4.33
CA TYR A 145 -6.36 -23.64 2.91
C TYR A 145 -7.74 -24.26 2.65
N LYS A 146 -8.46 -23.65 1.71
CA LYS A 146 -9.73 -24.10 1.14
C LYS A 146 -9.74 -23.91 -0.38
N ASN A 147 -9.42 -22.73 -0.90
CA ASN A 147 -9.39 -22.46 -2.34
C ASN A 147 -8.25 -21.53 -2.82
N GLY A 148 -7.41 -21.02 -1.91
CA GLY A 148 -6.29 -20.14 -2.22
C GLY A 148 -6.49 -18.73 -1.68
N LEU A 149 -5.37 -18.10 -1.31
CA LEU A 149 -5.29 -16.82 -0.63
C LEU A 149 -4.43 -15.79 -1.39
N ASP A 150 -3.46 -16.24 -2.19
CA ASP A 150 -2.62 -15.37 -3.01
C ASP A 150 -3.50 -14.56 -3.98
N GLY A 151 -3.59 -13.24 -3.78
CA GLY A 151 -4.36 -12.34 -4.64
C GLY A 151 -5.85 -12.39 -4.33
N LYS A 152 -6.18 -12.66 -3.06
CA LYS A 152 -7.54 -12.70 -2.53
C LYS A 152 -7.63 -12.08 -1.13
N VAL A 153 -6.56 -11.44 -0.65
CA VAL A 153 -6.54 -10.82 0.68
C VAL A 153 -7.52 -9.65 0.72
N SER A 154 -8.54 -9.77 1.57
CA SER A 154 -9.59 -8.76 1.79
C SER A 154 -9.61 -8.22 3.24
N ASN A 155 -8.87 -8.83 4.18
CA ASN A 155 -8.67 -8.28 5.52
C ASN A 155 -7.26 -8.56 6.03
N VAL A 156 -6.69 -7.59 6.74
CA VAL A 156 -5.38 -7.67 7.39
C VAL A 156 -5.51 -7.31 8.86
N LYS A 157 -4.85 -8.09 9.71
CA LYS A 157 -4.64 -7.75 11.12
C LYS A 157 -3.17 -7.69 11.46
N VAL A 158 -2.82 -6.72 12.29
CA VAL A 158 -1.50 -6.59 12.90
C VAL A 158 -1.69 -6.50 14.41
N ILE A 159 -1.03 -7.40 15.13
CA ILE A 159 -1.07 -7.51 16.58
C ILE A 159 0.38 -7.37 17.05
N PRO A 160 0.79 -6.20 17.55
CA PRO A 160 2.16 -5.93 17.97
C PRO A 160 2.66 -6.84 19.08
#